data_AF-A0A4R4U4D8-F1
#
_entry.id   AF-A0A4R4U4D8-F1
#
_cell.length_a   1.000
_cell.length_b   1.000
_cell.length_c   1.000
_cell.angle_alpha   90.00
_cell.angle_beta   90.00
_cell.angle_gamma   90.00
#
_symmetry.space_group_name_H-M   'P 1'
#
loop_
_entity.id
_entity.type
_entity.pdbx_description
1 polymer ?
#
loop_
_entity_poly.entity_id
_entity_poly.type
_entity_poly.pdbx_seq_one_letter_code
_entity_poly.pdbx_strand_id
1 'polypeptide(L)'
;LPQVAAPETDDAAAAELKPQLEGFFKDYADGDAAGLQRYVAAGKSLPSFGGAFTFAELKEVVVPVGGATREIQAVVVWTVPNGDVPPTPDSTDPAAAGGRLEQAYRLTVEKQGDKWFVADIRGAGRVAD
;
A
#
# COMPACT_ATOMS: atom_id res chain seq x y z
N LEU A 1 1.83 33.95 -12.30
CA LEU A 1 1.83 32.60 -12.91
C LEU A 1 0.48 31.96 -12.59
N PRO A 2 -0.17 31.24 -13.52
CA PRO A 2 -1.39 30.52 -13.18
C PRO A 2 -1.03 29.39 -12.21
N GLN A 3 -1.66 29.33 -11.04
CA GLN A 3 -1.62 28.14 -10.18
C GLN A 3 -2.36 27.04 -10.93
N VAL A 4 -1.65 25.99 -11.34
CA VAL A 4 -2.28 24.73 -11.71
C VAL A 4 -3.06 24.28 -10.48
N ALA A 5 -4.40 24.29 -10.56
CA ALA A 5 -5.23 23.78 -9.49
C ALA A 5 -4.79 22.34 -9.20
N ALA A 6 -4.53 22.01 -7.94
CA ALA A 6 -4.30 20.63 -7.55
C ALA A 6 -5.48 19.79 -8.06
N PRO A 7 -5.23 18.58 -8.57
CA PRO A 7 -6.32 17.70 -9.00
C PRO A 7 -7.32 17.55 -7.85
N GLU A 8 -8.60 17.76 -8.14
CA GLU A 8 -9.65 17.63 -7.12
C GLU A 8 -9.60 16.21 -6.52
N THR A 9 -9.56 16.14 -5.20
CA THR A 9 -9.55 14.89 -4.44
C THR A 9 -10.95 14.54 -3.94
N ASP A 10 -11.25 13.24 -3.87
CA ASP A 10 -12.50 12.72 -3.35
C ASP A 10 -12.28 12.16 -1.93
N ASP A 11 -12.46 13.01 -0.92
CA ASP A 11 -12.25 12.65 0.48
C ASP A 11 -13.23 11.57 0.98
N ALA A 12 -14.44 11.52 0.41
CA ALA A 12 -15.41 10.50 0.75
C ALA A 12 -14.93 9.11 0.28
N ALA A 13 -14.48 9.02 -0.98
CA ALA A 13 -13.90 7.79 -1.50
C ALA A 13 -12.60 7.42 -0.76
N ALA A 14 -11.78 8.38 -0.36
CA ALA A 14 -10.59 8.13 0.46
C ALA A 14 -10.95 7.53 1.83
N ALA A 15 -11.98 8.06 2.50
CA ALA A 15 -12.47 7.53 3.76
C ALA A 15 -13.06 6.11 3.64
N GLU A 16 -13.72 5.80 2.52
CA GLU A 16 -14.20 4.44 2.20
C GLU A 16 -13.02 3.48 1.94
N LEU A 17 -12.03 3.91 1.17
CA LEU A 17 -10.90 3.10 0.75
C LEU A 17 -9.90 2.85 1.87
N LYS A 18 -9.69 3.78 2.80
CA LYS A 18 -8.67 3.67 3.85
C LYS A 18 -8.74 2.35 4.66
N PRO A 19 -9.85 2.00 5.33
CA PRO A 19 -9.92 0.75 6.10
C PRO A 19 -9.82 -0.50 5.21
N GLN A 20 -10.26 -0.38 3.95
CA GLN A 20 -10.12 -1.47 2.99
C GLN A 20 -8.65 -1.69 2.60
N LEU A 21 -7.91 -0.60 2.35
CA LEU A 21 -6.50 -0.65 1.98
C LEU A 21 -5.63 -1.13 3.14
N GLU A 22 -5.96 -0.78 4.38
CA GLU A 22 -5.27 -1.33 5.57
C GLU A 22 -5.36 -2.86 5.62
N GLY A 23 -6.56 -3.43 5.40
CA GLY A 23 -6.76 -4.88 5.32
C GLY A 23 -6.04 -5.50 4.11
N PHE A 24 -6.16 -4.87 2.94
CA PHE A 24 -5.46 -5.29 1.73
C PHE A 24 -3.93 -5.35 1.94
N PHE A 25 -3.32 -4.29 2.49
CA PHE A 25 -1.88 -4.22 2.67
C PHE A 25 -1.37 -5.19 3.74
N LYS A 26 -2.19 -5.51 4.75
CA LYS A 26 -1.90 -6.58 5.70
C LYS A 26 -1.81 -7.94 4.99
N ASP A 27 -2.83 -8.31 4.23
CA ASP A 27 -2.85 -9.59 3.49
C ASP A 27 -1.78 -9.62 2.38
N TYR A 28 -1.47 -8.46 1.79
CA TYR A 28 -0.39 -8.28 0.81
C TYR A 28 0.99 -8.54 1.41
N ALA A 29 1.23 -8.05 2.63
CA ALA A 29 2.44 -8.31 3.38
C ALA A 29 2.56 -9.78 3.77
N ASP A 30 1.53 -10.32 4.41
CA ASP A 30 1.51 -11.71 4.92
C ASP A 30 1.55 -12.75 3.79
N GLY A 31 1.16 -12.36 2.56
CA GLY A 31 1.07 -13.26 1.42
C GLY A 31 -0.18 -14.13 1.44
N ASP A 32 -1.23 -13.73 2.18
CA ASP A 32 -2.52 -14.42 2.22
C ASP A 32 -3.28 -14.20 0.90
N ALA A 33 -3.06 -15.11 -0.06
CA ALA A 33 -3.75 -15.06 -1.33
C ALA A 33 -5.28 -15.14 -1.18
N ALA A 34 -5.80 -15.87 -0.18
CA ALA A 34 -7.24 -15.99 0.03
C ALA A 34 -7.85 -14.71 0.62
N GLY A 35 -7.12 -14.05 1.52
CA GLY A 35 -7.45 -12.72 2.05
C GLY A 35 -7.43 -11.66 0.95
N LEU A 36 -6.37 -11.62 0.14
CA LEU A 36 -6.21 -10.68 -0.98
C LEU A 36 -7.38 -10.73 -1.98
N GLN A 37 -7.92 -11.92 -2.27
CA GLN A 37 -9.06 -12.07 -3.19
C GLN A 37 -10.33 -11.30 -2.74
N ARG A 38 -10.45 -10.91 -1.46
CA ARG A 38 -11.57 -10.09 -0.97
C ARG A 38 -11.49 -8.62 -1.37
N TYR A 39 -10.29 -8.18 -1.74
CA TYR A 39 -9.95 -6.80 -2.05
C TYR A 39 -9.62 -6.61 -3.52
N VAL A 40 -9.27 -7.69 -4.22
CA VAL A 40 -8.87 -7.68 -5.62
C VAL A 40 -10.08 -7.84 -6.54
N ALA A 41 -10.07 -7.14 -7.68
CA ALA A 41 -11.13 -7.24 -8.67
C ALA A 41 -11.27 -8.68 -9.20
N ALA A 42 -12.50 -9.12 -9.48
CA ALA A 42 -12.76 -10.49 -9.91
C ALA A 42 -11.91 -10.90 -11.14
N GLY A 43 -11.29 -12.07 -11.06
CA GLY A 43 -10.42 -12.60 -12.13
C GLY A 43 -9.03 -11.96 -12.20
N LYS A 44 -8.68 -11.08 -11.26
CA LYS A 44 -7.32 -10.54 -11.11
C LYS A 44 -6.57 -11.27 -9.99
N SER A 45 -5.25 -11.31 -10.15
CA SER A 45 -4.32 -11.74 -9.13
C SER A 45 -3.20 -10.72 -9.05
N LEU A 46 -2.85 -10.32 -7.83
CA LEU A 46 -1.74 -9.42 -7.57
C LEU A 46 -0.58 -10.20 -6.96
N PRO A 47 0.68 -9.79 -7.21
CA PRO A 47 1.81 -10.32 -6.45
C PRO A 47 1.63 -9.98 -4.97
N SER A 48 2.36 -10.66 -4.09
CA SER A 48 2.40 -10.35 -2.66
C SER A 48 3.85 -10.37 -2.17
N PHE A 49 4.09 -9.89 -0.94
CA PHE A 49 5.41 -9.92 -0.33
C PHE A 49 5.75 -11.27 0.32
N GLY A 50 4.78 -12.17 0.47
CA GLY A 50 5.02 -13.53 0.98
C GLY A 50 5.65 -13.56 2.38
N GLY A 51 5.33 -12.59 3.23
CA GLY A 51 5.86 -12.45 4.59
C GLY A 51 7.22 -11.77 4.68
N ALA A 52 7.77 -11.23 3.58
CA ALA A 52 9.04 -10.49 3.61
C ALA A 52 8.97 -9.18 4.41
N PHE A 53 7.76 -8.63 4.58
CA PHE A 53 7.48 -7.42 5.33
C PHE A 53 6.22 -7.63 6.17
N THR A 54 6.05 -6.81 7.20
CA THR A 54 4.79 -6.71 7.96
C THR A 54 4.21 -5.32 7.78
N PHE A 55 2.88 -5.24 7.60
CA PHE A 55 2.17 -3.97 7.58
C PHE A 55 2.27 -3.28 8.94
N ALA A 56 2.79 -2.05 8.96
CA ALA A 56 2.83 -1.23 10.17
C ALA A 56 1.72 -0.17 10.16
N GLU A 57 1.62 0.60 9.08
CA GLU A 57 0.67 1.72 8.98
C GLU A 57 0.36 2.12 7.54
N LEU A 58 -0.88 2.56 7.28
CA LEU A 58 -1.26 3.27 6.07
C LEU A 58 -1.27 4.77 6.36
N LYS A 59 -0.19 5.45 5.97
CA LYS A 59 0.09 6.85 6.32
C LYS A 59 -0.77 7.82 5.54
N GLU A 60 -0.96 7.58 4.25
CA GLU A 60 -1.69 8.49 3.36
C GLU A 60 -2.43 7.73 2.27
N VAL A 61 -3.60 8.24 1.88
CA VAL A 61 -4.37 7.77 0.72
C VAL A 61 -4.89 9.00 -0.02
N VAL A 62 -4.51 9.16 -1.28
CA VAL A 62 -4.99 10.24 -2.15
C VAL A 62 -5.82 9.62 -3.26
N VAL A 63 -7.08 10.01 -3.33
CA VAL A 63 -8.04 9.54 -4.33
C VAL A 63 -8.44 10.74 -5.20
N PRO A 64 -8.06 10.78 -6.49
CA PRO A 64 -8.57 11.82 -7.38
C PRO A 64 -10.06 11.60 -7.64
N VAL A 65 -10.80 12.69 -7.87
CA VAL A 65 -12.16 12.60 -8.40
C VAL A 65 -12.15 11.88 -9.75
N GLY A 66 -13.15 11.04 -9.99
CA GLY A 66 -13.18 10.24 -11.22
C GLY A 66 -14.37 9.30 -11.32
N GLY A 67 -14.39 8.52 -12.39
CA GLY A 67 -15.42 7.52 -12.66
C GLY A 67 -15.30 6.27 -11.79
N ALA A 68 -15.85 5.17 -12.29
CA ALA A 68 -15.82 3.87 -11.61
C ALA A 68 -14.39 3.29 -11.51
N THR A 69 -13.47 3.65 -12.40
CA THR A 69 -12.06 3.26 -12.32
C THR A 69 -11.21 4.47 -11.98
N ARG A 70 -10.35 4.36 -10.96
CA ARG A 70 -9.51 5.45 -10.47
C ARG A 70 -8.10 4.96 -10.18
N GLU A 71 -7.12 5.80 -10.45
CA GLU A 71 -5.73 5.56 -10.02
C GLU A 71 -5.49 6.37 -8.75
N ILE A 72 -5.22 5.69 -7.65
CA ILE A 72 -5.03 6.27 -6.32
C ILE A 72 -3.58 6.14 -5.89
N GLN A 73 -3.17 6.99 -4.96
CA GLN A 73 -1.87 6.91 -4.33
C GLN A 73 -2.03 6.51 -2.87
N ALA A 74 -1.17 5.61 -2.39
CA ALA A 74 -1.14 5.21 -0.99
C ALA A 74 0.29 5.19 -0.47
N VAL A 75 0.53 5.76 0.70
CA VAL A 75 1.83 5.69 1.38
C VAL A 75 1.71 4.73 2.53
N VAL A 76 2.51 3.66 2.50
CA VAL A 76 2.47 2.57 3.48
C VAL A 76 3.80 2.49 4.20
N VAL A 77 3.75 2.29 5.51
CA VAL A 77 4.91 1.99 6.33
C VAL A 77 4.93 0.49 6.59
N TRP A 78 6.03 -0.14 6.22
CA TRP A 78 6.33 -1.54 6.45
C TRP A 78 7.34 -1.68 7.59
N THR A 79 7.31 -2.81 8.28
CA THR A 79 8.43 -3.26 9.13
C THR A 79 9.07 -4.48 8.50
N VAL A 80 10.41 -4.47 8.40
CA VAL A 80 11.14 -5.69 8.06
C VAL A 80 11.24 -6.58 9.30
N PRO A 81 10.86 -7.87 9.21
CA PRO A 81 11.16 -8.81 10.27
C PRO A 81 12.68 -8.91 10.39
N ASN A 82 13.22 -8.58 11.57
CA ASN A 82 14.59 -8.90 11.89
C ASN A 82 14.69 -10.41 11.90
N GLY A 83 15.52 -10.99 11.03
CA GLY A 83 15.95 -12.37 11.23
C GLY A 83 16.52 -12.48 12.64
N ASP A 84 16.22 -13.57 13.35
CA ASP A 84 16.74 -13.93 14.68
C ASP A 84 18.27 -14.02 14.73
N VAL A 85 18.97 -12.92 14.44
CA VAL A 85 20.39 -12.76 14.72
C VAL A 85 20.45 -12.15 16.12
N PRO A 86 20.80 -12.93 17.15
CA PRO A 86 21.02 -12.34 18.48
C PRO A 86 22.03 -11.20 18.33
N PRO A 87 21.83 -10.06 19.02
CA PRO A 87 22.73 -8.92 18.91
C PRO A 87 24.11 -9.35 19.37
N THR A 88 25.03 -9.59 18.44
CA THR A 88 26.45 -9.66 18.76
C THR A 88 26.90 -8.25 19.13
N PRO A 89 27.58 -8.05 20.27
CA PRO A 89 27.94 -6.71 20.76
C PRO A 89 28.84 -5.91 19.80
N ASP A 90 29.36 -6.54 18.75
CA ASP A 90 30.22 -5.95 17.72
C ASP A 90 29.51 -5.65 16.38
N SER A 91 28.21 -5.92 16.25
CA SER A 91 27.48 -5.63 15.00
C SER A 91 27.23 -4.13 14.86
N THR A 92 28.12 -3.47 14.11
CA THR A 92 27.97 -2.08 13.66
C THR A 92 27.10 -1.98 12.39
N ASP A 93 26.40 -3.07 12.03
CA ASP A 93 25.59 -3.13 10.83
C ASP A 93 24.21 -2.49 11.08
N PRO A 94 23.88 -1.36 10.42
CA PRO A 94 22.60 -0.69 10.58
C PRO A 94 21.40 -1.54 10.13
N ALA A 95 21.62 -2.68 9.46
CA ALA A 95 20.57 -3.64 9.10
C ALA A 95 20.09 -4.51 10.29
N ALA A 96 20.78 -4.49 11.44
CA ALA A 96 20.39 -5.26 12.63
C ALA A 96 19.34 -4.56 13.52
N ALA A 97 18.98 -3.30 13.22
CA ALA A 97 17.87 -2.61 13.84
C ALA A 97 16.63 -2.73 12.94
N GLY A 98 15.52 -3.23 13.48
CA GLY A 98 14.26 -3.38 12.74
C GLY A 98 13.86 -2.08 12.07
N GLY A 99 14.04 -2.03 10.75
CA GLY A 99 13.80 -0.85 9.94
C GLY A 99 12.32 -0.69 9.65
N ARG A 100 11.82 0.55 9.78
CA ARG A 100 10.57 0.96 9.13
C ARG A 100 10.89 1.41 7.71
N LEU A 101 10.16 0.89 6.73
CA LEU A 101 10.27 1.26 5.33
C LEU A 101 8.99 1.97 4.89
N GLU A 102 9.09 3.25 4.55
CA GLU A 102 7.99 3.97 3.92
C GLU A 102 8.02 3.75 2.40
N GLN A 103 6.90 3.33 1.84
CA GLN A 103 6.77 3.03 0.42
C GLN A 103 5.48 3.64 -0.15
N ALA A 104 5.64 4.41 -1.21
CA ALA A 104 4.53 4.92 -2.00
C ALA A 104 4.09 3.88 -3.04
N TYR A 105 2.78 3.73 -3.17
CA TYR A 105 2.14 2.85 -4.13
C TYR A 105 1.16 3.63 -4.97
N ARG A 106 1.06 3.20 -6.22
CA ARG A 106 0.00 3.58 -7.14
C ARG A 106 -0.89 2.38 -7.34
N LEU A 107 -2.17 2.53 -7.04
CA LEU A 107 -3.15 1.45 -7.16
C LEU A 107 -4.22 1.86 -8.17
N THR A 108 -4.59 0.92 -9.03
CA THR A 108 -5.81 1.06 -9.82
C THR A 108 -6.95 0.43 -9.04
N VAL A 109 -7.97 1.21 -8.72
CA VAL A 109 -9.18 0.72 -8.05
C VAL A 109 -10.38 0.85 -8.98
N GLU A 110 -11.29 -0.12 -8.88
CA GLU A 110 -12.51 -0.20 -9.65
C GLU A 110 -13.71 -0.33 -8.71
N LYS A 111 -14.73 0.50 -8.89
CA LYS A 111 -15.98 0.45 -8.16
C LYS A 111 -16.87 -0.61 -8.81
N GLN A 112 -17.16 -1.68 -8.06
CA GLN A 112 -18.09 -2.73 -8.46
C GLN A 112 -19.26 -2.74 -7.48
N GLY A 113 -20.42 -2.21 -7.92
CA GLY A 113 -21.53 -1.91 -7.03
C GLY A 113 -21.15 -0.81 -6.03
N ASP A 114 -21.31 -1.09 -4.74
CA ASP A 114 -21.02 -0.15 -3.65
C ASP A 114 -19.62 -0.33 -3.04
N LYS A 115 -18.79 -1.22 -3.61
CA LYS A 115 -17.47 -1.54 -3.08
C LYS A 115 -16.37 -1.27 -4.09
N TRP A 116 -15.21 -0.84 -3.59
CA TRP A 116 -14.01 -0.66 -4.39
C TRP A 116 -13.18 -1.95 -4.42
N PHE A 117 -12.48 -2.20 -5.52
CA PHE A 117 -11.61 -3.37 -5.66
C PHE A 117 -10.30 -2.96 -6.32
N VAL A 118 -9.19 -3.48 -5.83
CA VAL A 118 -7.85 -3.25 -6.38
C VAL A 118 -7.68 -4.10 -7.64
N ALA A 119 -7.50 -3.47 -8.79
CA ALA A 119 -7.24 -4.11 -10.06
C ALA A 119 -5.75 -4.26 -10.35
N ASP A 120 -4.94 -3.33 -9.85
CA ASP A 120 -3.48 -3.28 -10.06
C ASP A 120 -2.79 -2.54 -8.91
N ILE A 121 -1.54 -2.93 -8.63
CA ILE A 121 -0.67 -2.25 -7.67
C ILE A 121 0.75 -2.15 -8.24
N ARG A 122 1.30 -0.95 -8.19
CA ARG A 122 2.67 -0.66 -8.62
C ARG A 122 3.36 0.17 -7.54
N GLY A 123 4.62 -0.16 -7.25
CA GLY A 123 5.46 0.75 -6.47
C GLY A 123 5.58 2.07 -7.23
N ALA A 124 5.17 3.17 -6.61
CA ALA A 124 5.59 4.48 -7.07
C ALA A 124 7.08 4.54 -6.65
N GLY A 125 7.99 4.38 -7.61
CA GLY A 125 9.43 4.34 -7.33
C GLY A 125 9.82 5.46 -6.38
N ARG A 126 10.83 5.21 -5.52
CA ARG A 126 11.39 6.28 -4.67
C ARG A 126 11.56 7.50 -5.55
N VAL A 127 10.99 8.64 -5.15
CA VAL A 127 11.52 9.92 -5.61
C VAL A 127 12.98 9.87 -5.21
N ALA A 128 13.84 9.58 -6.20
CA ALA A 128 15.25 9.82 -6.07
C ALA A 128 15.34 11.34 -5.95
N ASP A 129 15.65 11.80 -4.74
CA ASP A 129 16.22 13.13 -4.56
C ASP A 129 17.59 13.18 -5.27
#